data_AF-A0A6N0DXM0-F1
#
_entry.id   AF-A0A6N0DXM0-F1
#
_cell.length_a   1.000
_cell.length_b   1.000
_cell.length_c   1.000
_cell.angle_alpha   90.00
_cell.angle_beta   90.00
_cell.angle_gamma   90.00
#
_symmetry.space_group_name_H-M   'P 1'
#
loop_
_entity.id
_entity.type
_entity.pdbx_description
1 polymer ?
#
loop_
_entity_poly.entity_id
_entity_poly.type
_entity_poly.pdbx_seq_one_letter_code
_entity_poly.pdbx_strand_id
1 'polypeptide(L)'
;MANPHRGEIEAMLDGKSHRLCLTLGALAELEQAFGEDDMLAIAERFQAGRIRANDAVRVIGAGLRGAGYEITDADVAAMQVESGAAGFVDIVARLLAATFAQAISEPEEPRPLEREPRVACPPPRRSSLQGEGVASPFHGAGRWRRGWGYCGLRLAIFGR
;
A
#
# COMPACT_ATOMS: atom_id res chain seq x y z
N MET A 1 -2.47 -6.02 -18.26
CA MET A 1 -2.76 -4.98 -17.26
C MET A 1 -2.05 -5.35 -15.97
N ALA A 2 -1.08 -4.54 -15.55
CA ALA A 2 -0.41 -4.71 -14.26
C ALA A 2 -1.34 -4.33 -13.08
N ASN A 3 -1.27 -5.06 -11.97
CA ASN A 3 -2.00 -4.74 -10.74
C ASN A 3 -1.10 -4.01 -9.72
N PRO A 4 -1.22 -2.69 -9.57
CA PRO A 4 -0.38 -1.93 -8.64
C PRO A 4 -0.58 -2.33 -7.17
N HIS A 5 -1.75 -2.88 -6.80
CA HIS A 5 -1.97 -3.39 -5.44
C HIS A 5 -1.17 -4.67 -5.12
N ARG A 6 -0.65 -5.35 -6.16
CA ARG A 6 0.27 -6.49 -6.00
C ARG A 6 1.74 -6.10 -6.17
N GLY A 7 2.04 -4.80 -6.28
CA GLY A 7 3.39 -4.33 -6.58
C GLY A 7 3.83 -4.59 -8.03
N GLU A 8 2.87 -4.82 -8.94
CA GLU A 8 3.18 -5.04 -10.35
C GLU A 8 3.24 -3.71 -11.11
N ILE A 9 4.22 -3.59 -12.01
CA ILE A 9 4.30 -2.48 -12.98
C ILE A 9 4.33 -3.01 -14.41
N GLU A 10 4.04 -2.13 -15.37
CA GLU A 10 4.21 -2.38 -16.79
C GLU A 10 5.33 -1.48 -17.34
N ALA A 11 6.24 -2.06 -18.12
CA ALA A 11 7.37 -1.36 -18.74
C ALA A 11 7.60 -1.82 -20.18
N MET A 12 8.14 -0.92 -21.00
CA MET A 12 8.48 -1.20 -22.39
C MET A 12 9.97 -1.55 -22.49
N LEU A 13 10.28 -2.77 -22.90
CA LEU A 13 11.65 -3.27 -23.13
C LEU A 13 11.70 -3.88 -24.53
N ASP A 14 12.66 -3.47 -25.36
CA ASP A 14 12.76 -3.89 -26.78
C ASP A 14 11.48 -3.67 -27.60
N GLY A 15 10.73 -2.62 -27.29
CA GLY A 15 9.44 -2.33 -27.93
C GLY A 15 8.32 -3.31 -27.57
N LYS A 16 8.52 -4.16 -26.55
CA LYS A 16 7.51 -5.06 -25.99
C LYS A 16 7.10 -4.63 -24.59
N SER A 17 5.80 -4.72 -24.31
CA SER A 17 5.29 -4.48 -22.97
C SER A 17 5.54 -5.72 -22.10
N HIS A 18 6.29 -5.53 -21.01
CA HIS A 18 6.61 -6.52 -20.01
C HIS A 18 6.00 -6.12 -18.67
N ARG A 19 5.54 -7.11 -17.91
CA ARG A 19 5.14 -6.94 -16.53
C ARG A 19 6.32 -7.22 -15.60
N LEU A 20 6.49 -6.41 -14.56
CA LEU A 20 7.51 -6.63 -13.53
C LEU A 20 6.88 -6.67 -12.16
N CYS A 21 7.38 -7.56 -11.30
CA CYS A 21 6.92 -7.71 -9.92
C CYS A 21 8.05 -8.24 -9.04
N LEU A 22 8.36 -7.56 -7.94
CA LEU A 22 9.31 -8.05 -6.94
C LEU A 22 8.58 -8.95 -5.94
N THR A 23 8.53 -10.24 -6.26
CA THR A 23 8.04 -11.26 -5.31
C THR A 23 9.06 -11.47 -4.19
N LEU A 24 8.66 -12.13 -3.10
CA LEU A 24 9.60 -12.50 -2.04
C LEU A 24 10.79 -13.33 -2.55
N GLY A 25 10.57 -14.20 -3.53
CA GLY A 25 11.65 -14.95 -4.17
C GLY A 25 12.61 -14.05 -4.96
N ALA A 26 12.07 -13.07 -5.69
CA ALA A 26 12.88 -12.08 -6.39
C ALA A 26 13.67 -11.17 -5.42
N LEU A 27 13.06 -10.79 -4.30
CA LEU A 27 13.75 -10.02 -3.25
C LEU A 27 14.89 -10.82 -2.62
N ALA A 28 14.66 -12.10 -2.31
CA ALA A 28 15.70 -12.98 -1.79
C ALA A 28 16.85 -13.22 -2.79
N GLU A 29 16.54 -13.25 -4.09
CA GLU A 29 17.54 -13.32 -5.16
C GLU A 29 18.39 -12.04 -5.20
N LEU A 30 17.76 -10.87 -5.08
CA LEU A 30 18.47 -9.59 -5.03
C LEU A 30 19.37 -9.49 -3.80
N GLU A 31 18.90 -9.88 -2.62
CA GLU A 31 19.73 -9.93 -1.40
C GLU A 31 20.98 -10.79 -1.61
N GLN A 32 20.83 -11.97 -2.23
CA GLN A 32 21.98 -12.82 -2.56
C GLN A 32 22.92 -12.16 -3.58
N ALA A 33 22.37 -11.46 -4.57
CA ALA A 33 23.16 -10.79 -5.60
C ALA A 33 23.92 -9.56 -5.07
N PHE A 34 23.36 -8.85 -4.09
CA PHE A 34 23.93 -7.64 -3.50
C PHE A 34 24.76 -7.90 -2.23
N GLY A 35 24.60 -9.05 -1.59
CA GLY A 35 25.39 -9.46 -0.43
C GLY A 35 24.97 -8.73 0.85
N GLU A 36 25.91 -8.02 1.49
CA GLU A 36 25.67 -7.33 2.77
C GLU A 36 24.92 -5.99 2.63
N ASP A 37 24.64 -5.55 1.41
CA ASP A 37 23.89 -4.33 1.17
C ASP A 37 22.38 -4.54 1.38
N ASP A 38 21.80 -3.79 2.32
CA ASP A 38 20.36 -3.77 2.57
C ASP A 38 19.60 -3.28 1.33
N MET A 39 18.48 -3.94 1.00
CA MET A 39 17.57 -3.53 -0.07
C MET A 39 17.13 -2.07 0.07
N LEU A 40 16.98 -1.59 1.30
CA LEU A 40 16.65 -0.20 1.58
C LEU A 40 17.79 0.75 1.16
N ALA A 41 19.04 0.34 1.38
CA ALA A 41 20.21 1.10 0.94
C ALA A 41 20.28 1.22 -0.58
N ILE A 42 19.77 0.22 -1.33
CA ILE A 42 19.66 0.28 -2.79
C ILE A 42 18.63 1.34 -3.20
N ALA A 43 17.45 1.33 -2.58
CA ALA A 43 16.41 2.33 -2.84
C ALA A 43 16.88 3.76 -2.52
N GLU A 44 17.64 3.96 -1.44
CA GLU A 44 18.23 5.26 -1.08
C GLU A 44 19.30 5.72 -2.08
N ARG A 45 20.19 4.81 -2.52
CA ARG A 45 21.20 5.11 -3.55
C ARG A 45 20.55 5.50 -4.87
N PHE A 46 19.41 4.89 -5.16
CA PHE A 46 18.58 5.19 -6.32
C PHE A 46 18.08 6.64 -6.27
N GLN A 47 17.47 7.03 -5.15
CA GLN A 47 16.97 8.38 -4.92
C GLN A 47 18.10 9.42 -4.95
N ALA A 48 19.30 9.04 -4.51
CA ALA A 48 20.49 9.88 -4.55
C ALA A 48 21.16 9.97 -5.95
N GLY A 49 20.64 9.29 -6.98
CA GLY A 49 21.19 9.32 -8.34
C GLY A 49 22.56 8.62 -8.49
N ARG A 50 22.93 7.74 -7.55
CA ARG A 50 24.23 7.03 -7.54
C ARG A 50 24.14 5.58 -8.01
N ILE A 51 23.12 5.26 -8.80
CA ILE A 51 22.89 3.89 -9.26
C ILE A 51 23.94 3.44 -10.29
N ARG A 52 24.44 2.21 -10.13
CA ARG A 52 25.25 1.56 -11.17
C ARG A 52 24.36 0.84 -12.18
N ALA A 53 24.77 0.79 -13.44
CA ALA A 53 24.04 0.06 -14.48
C ALA A 53 23.76 -1.41 -14.11
N ASN A 54 24.70 -2.05 -13.41
CA ASN A 54 24.55 -3.44 -12.95
C ASN A 54 23.41 -3.60 -11.91
N ASP A 55 23.18 -2.59 -11.06
CA ASP A 55 22.11 -2.63 -10.08
C ASP A 55 20.74 -2.58 -10.79
N ALA A 56 20.63 -1.74 -11.83
CA ALA A 56 19.43 -1.66 -12.65
C ALA A 56 19.15 -2.98 -13.38
N VAL A 57 20.18 -3.62 -13.96
CA VAL A 57 20.06 -4.93 -14.60
C VAL A 57 19.51 -5.97 -13.63
N ARG A 58 20.10 -6.06 -12.42
CA ARG A 58 19.68 -7.01 -11.39
C ARG A 58 18.24 -6.80 -10.95
N VAL A 59 17.86 -5.55 -10.64
CA VAL A 59 16.50 -5.24 -10.18
C VAL A 59 15.45 -5.52 -11.26
N ILE A 60 15.74 -5.15 -12.51
CA ILE A 60 14.84 -5.43 -13.64
C ILE A 60 14.75 -6.93 -13.91
N GLY A 61 15.88 -7.64 -13.91
CA GLY A 61 15.93 -9.09 -14.07
C GLY A 61 15.11 -9.83 -13.02
N ALA A 62 15.31 -9.49 -11.75
CA ALA A 62 14.53 -10.05 -10.65
C ALA A 62 13.03 -9.71 -10.77
N GLY A 63 12.70 -8.48 -11.18
CA GLY A 63 11.31 -8.07 -11.43
C GLY A 63 10.63 -8.84 -12.57
N LEU A 64 11.35 -9.11 -13.65
CA LEU A 64 10.85 -9.93 -14.77
C LEU A 64 10.68 -11.39 -14.35
N ARG A 65 11.67 -11.98 -13.66
CA ARG A 65 11.57 -13.34 -13.12
C ARG A 65 10.42 -13.48 -12.12
N GLY A 66 10.24 -12.50 -11.24
CA GLY A 66 9.12 -12.45 -10.29
C GLY A 66 7.75 -12.31 -10.96
N ALA A 67 7.67 -11.76 -12.17
CA ALA A 67 6.46 -11.73 -12.98
C ALA A 67 6.21 -13.01 -13.81
N GLY A 68 7.14 -13.98 -13.76
CA GLY A 68 7.05 -15.28 -14.41
C GLY A 68 7.80 -15.39 -15.75
N TYR A 69 8.66 -14.42 -16.09
CA TYR A 69 9.47 -14.48 -17.30
C TYR A 69 10.79 -15.22 -17.07
N GLU A 70 11.17 -16.12 -17.97
CA GLU A 70 12.48 -16.79 -17.97
C GLU A 70 13.51 -15.92 -18.69
N ILE A 71 13.92 -14.82 -18.05
CA ILE A 71 14.87 -13.83 -18.59
C ILE A 71 16.08 -13.75 -17.66
N THR A 72 17.28 -13.85 -18.22
CA THR A 72 18.54 -13.75 -17.48
C THR A 72 19.02 -12.30 -17.37
N ASP A 73 19.93 -12.03 -16.45
CA ASP A 73 20.53 -10.70 -16.31
C ASP A 73 21.32 -10.29 -17.57
N ALA A 74 21.90 -11.26 -18.29
CA ALA A 74 22.58 -11.01 -19.55
C ALA A 74 21.59 -10.59 -20.65
N ASP A 75 20.40 -11.18 -20.68
CA ASP A 75 19.33 -10.77 -21.61
C ASP A 75 18.90 -9.34 -21.30
N VAL A 76 18.67 -9.01 -20.03
CA VAL A 76 18.30 -7.64 -19.60
C VAL A 76 19.39 -6.63 -19.96
N ALA A 77 20.67 -6.99 -19.81
CA ALA A 77 21.79 -6.11 -20.19
C ALA A 77 21.85 -5.82 -21.70
N ALA A 78 21.25 -6.68 -22.54
CA ALA A 78 21.15 -6.50 -23.97
C ALA A 78 19.87 -5.75 -24.40
N MET A 79 18.89 -5.62 -23.51
CA MET A 79 17.62 -4.93 -23.80
C MET A 79 17.80 -3.43 -23.97
N GLN A 80 16.84 -2.81 -24.64
CA GLN A 80 16.78 -1.38 -24.90
C GLN A 80 15.46 -0.77 -24.44
N VAL A 81 15.55 0.47 -23.97
CA VAL A 81 14.41 1.34 -23.69
C VAL A 81 14.57 2.58 -24.55
N GLU A 82 13.47 3.10 -25.10
CA GLU A 82 13.47 4.28 -25.99
C GLU A 82 14.12 5.50 -25.32
N SER A 83 13.90 5.69 -24.02
CA SER A 83 14.50 6.76 -23.22
C SER A 83 15.93 6.47 -22.74
N GLY A 84 16.56 5.40 -23.22
CA GLY A 84 17.91 4.99 -22.85
C GLY A 84 18.08 4.73 -21.35
N ALA A 85 19.23 5.15 -20.80
CA ALA A 85 19.56 4.96 -19.38
C ALA A 85 18.51 5.54 -18.43
N ALA A 86 17.92 6.69 -18.77
CA ALA A 86 16.88 7.33 -17.94
C ALA A 86 15.61 6.47 -17.87
N GLY A 87 15.28 5.74 -18.93
CA GLY A 87 14.14 4.82 -18.96
C GLY A 87 14.32 3.62 -18.04
N PHE A 88 15.52 3.03 -18.02
CA PHE A 88 15.84 1.96 -17.06
C PHE A 88 15.75 2.46 -15.61
N VAL A 89 16.20 3.69 -15.37
CA VAL A 89 16.11 4.31 -14.05
C VAL A 89 14.64 4.52 -13.64
N ASP A 90 13.79 5.05 -14.53
CA ASP A 90 12.35 5.19 -14.25
C ASP A 90 11.69 3.85 -13.91
N ILE A 91 11.97 2.80 -14.68
CA ILE A 91 11.40 1.46 -14.47
C ILE A 91 11.76 0.94 -13.07
N VAL A 92 13.04 1.03 -12.69
CA VAL A 92 13.47 0.56 -11.36
C VAL A 92 12.84 1.40 -10.25
N ALA A 93 12.80 2.72 -10.37
CA ALA A 93 12.17 3.59 -9.39
C ALA A 93 10.70 3.22 -9.17
N ARG A 94 9.96 3.03 -10.25
CA ARG A 94 8.54 2.65 -10.22
C ARG A 94 8.34 1.26 -9.62
N LEU A 95 9.21 0.31 -9.94
CA LEU A 95 9.14 -1.04 -9.40
C LEU A 95 9.38 -1.06 -7.88
N LEU A 96 10.42 -0.36 -7.42
CA LEU A 96 10.71 -0.22 -5.99
C LEU A 96 9.58 0.53 -5.26
N ALA A 97 9.06 1.60 -5.84
CA ALA A 97 7.92 2.32 -5.27
C ALA A 97 6.66 1.44 -5.18
N ALA A 98 6.34 0.68 -6.23
CA ALA A 98 5.20 -0.24 -6.22
C ALA A 98 5.35 -1.34 -5.15
N THR A 99 6.59 -1.76 -4.86
CA THR A 99 6.89 -2.82 -3.88
C THR A 99 6.90 -2.29 -2.45
N PHE A 100 7.53 -1.14 -2.20
CA PHE A 100 7.80 -0.64 -0.84
C PHE A 100 6.95 0.56 -0.42
N ALA A 101 6.53 1.42 -1.35
CA ALA A 101 5.79 2.64 -1.00
C ALA A 101 4.28 2.39 -0.80
N GLN A 102 3.72 1.32 -1.38
CA GLN A 102 2.34 0.88 -1.06
C GLN A 102 2.19 0.43 0.41
N ALA A 103 3.27 -0.02 1.07
CA ALA A 103 3.26 -0.34 2.50
C ALA A 103 3.18 0.92 3.39
N ILE A 104 3.44 2.11 2.82
CA ILE A 104 3.41 3.41 3.51
C ILE A 104 2.44 4.37 2.77
N SER A 105 1.32 3.84 2.29
CA SER A 105 0.18 4.68 1.92
C SER A 105 -0.69 4.81 3.17
N GLU A 106 -0.85 6.04 3.67
CA GLU A 106 -1.67 6.37 4.84
C GLU A 106 -3.05 5.68 4.75
N PRO A 107 -3.62 5.24 5.88
CA PRO A 107 -4.92 4.60 5.90
C PRO A 107 -5.92 5.52 5.21
N GLU A 108 -6.56 5.01 4.16
CA GLU A 108 -7.69 5.65 3.50
C GLU A 108 -8.66 6.09 4.60
N GLU A 109 -8.75 7.41 4.81
CA GLU A 109 -9.60 7.97 5.86
C GLU A 109 -11.01 7.45 5.58
N PRO A 110 -11.61 6.70 6.53
CA PRO A 110 -12.85 5.99 6.27
C PRO A 110 -13.88 7.01 5.81
N ARG A 111 -14.37 6.84 4.57
CA ARG A 111 -15.51 7.59 4.04
C ARG A 111 -16.55 7.68 5.16
N PRO A 112 -16.94 8.89 5.60
CA PRO A 112 -17.89 9.03 6.69
C PRO A 112 -19.12 8.18 6.35
N LEU A 113 -19.41 7.21 7.22
CA LEU A 113 -20.62 6.38 7.09
C LEU A 113 -21.79 7.36 7.07
N GLU A 114 -22.36 7.59 5.89
CA GLU A 114 -23.60 8.33 5.76
C GLU A 114 -24.59 7.63 6.68
N ARG A 115 -25.04 8.35 7.71
CA ARG A 115 -25.90 7.78 8.74
C ARG A 115 -27.15 7.31 8.04
N GLU A 116 -27.31 5.99 7.94
CA GLU A 116 -28.56 5.40 7.47
C GLU A 116 -29.72 6.05 8.24
N PRO A 117 -30.80 6.45 7.57
CA PRO A 117 -31.94 7.06 8.25
C PRO A 117 -32.44 6.05 9.28
N ARG A 118 -32.45 6.45 10.56
CA ARG A 118 -32.95 5.60 11.64
C ARG A 118 -34.35 5.12 11.25
N VAL A 119 -34.48 3.83 10.95
CA VAL A 119 -35.78 3.18 10.86
C VAL A 119 -36.43 3.39 12.23
N ALA A 120 -37.54 4.13 12.25
CA ALA A 120 -38.25 4.40 13.49
C ALA A 120 -38.64 3.06 14.13
N CYS A 121 -38.28 2.88 15.39
CA CYS A 121 -38.73 1.73 16.16
C CYS A 121 -40.27 1.76 16.18
N PRO A 122 -40.98 0.72 15.71
CA PRO A 122 -42.43 0.68 15.80
C PRO A 122 -42.85 0.73 17.28
N PRO A 123 -43.96 1.41 17.61
CA PRO A 123 -44.40 1.52 19.00
C PRO A 123 -44.69 0.13 19.56
N PRO A 124 -44.43 -0.12 20.86
CA PRO A 124 -44.74 -1.41 21.46
C PRO A 124 -46.24 -1.68 21.34
N ARG A 125 -46.61 -2.86 20.84
CA ARG A 125 -48.01 -3.30 20.82
C ARG A 125 -48.53 -3.31 22.26
N ARG A 126 -49.62 -2.58 22.50
CA ARG A 126 -50.32 -2.57 23.79
C ARG A 126 -50.87 -3.98 24.04
N SER A 127 -50.17 -4.76 24.88
CA SER A 127 -50.70 -6.02 25.40
C SER A 127 -51.79 -5.67 26.41
N SER A 128 -53.04 -5.99 26.05
CA SER A 128 -54.17 -5.97 26.97
C SER A 128 -53.99 -7.06 28.02
N LEU A 129 -53.42 -6.73 29.17
CA LEU A 129 -53.53 -7.55 30.37
C LEU A 129 -53.93 -6.65 31.54
N GLN A 130 -55.20 -6.82 31.95
CA GLN A 130 -55.70 -6.44 33.26
C GLN A 130 -54.88 -7.13 34.37
N GLY A 131 -54.67 -6.45 35.49
CA GLY A 131 -54.21 -7.10 36.72
C GLY A 131 -53.32 -6.25 37.62
N GLU A 132 -53.95 -5.39 38.42
CA GLU A 132 -53.69 -5.19 39.86
C GLU A 132 -52.27 -4.87 40.38
N GLY A 133 -52.12 -3.63 40.87
CA GLY A 133 -51.63 -3.39 42.23
C GLY A 133 -50.13 -3.45 42.51
N VAL A 134 -49.53 -2.27 42.67
CA VAL A 134 -48.92 -1.75 43.92
C VAL A 134 -47.76 -0.79 43.57
N ALA A 135 -47.86 0.41 44.13
CA ALA A 135 -46.93 1.51 43.97
C ALA A 135 -45.57 1.26 44.65
N SER A 136 -44.48 1.71 44.02
CA SER A 136 -43.50 2.56 44.71
C SER A 136 -42.55 3.28 43.75
N PRO A 137 -42.03 4.47 44.14
CA PRO A 137 -41.35 5.39 43.25
C PRO A 137 -39.83 5.33 43.45
N PHE A 138 -39.05 5.32 42.37
CA PHE A 138 -37.67 5.80 42.42
C PHE A 138 -37.37 6.71 41.24
N HIS A 139 -37.22 7.99 41.58
CA HIS A 139 -36.63 9.05 40.76
C HIS A 139 -35.15 8.75 40.50
N GLY A 140 -34.68 9.01 39.29
CA GLY A 140 -33.24 8.99 39.00
C GLY A 140 -32.91 9.26 37.54
N ALA A 141 -32.83 10.55 37.19
CA ALA A 141 -32.16 11.07 36.00
C ALA A 141 -30.77 10.42 35.85
N GLY A 142 -30.27 10.04 34.67
CA GLY A 142 -30.18 10.82 33.45
C GLY A 142 -28.70 11.09 33.15
N ARG A 143 -28.28 10.77 31.92
CA ARG A 143 -27.11 11.36 31.21
C ARG A 143 -25.70 10.85 31.60
N TRP A 144 -25.27 9.78 30.95
CA TRP A 144 -23.84 9.52 30.71
C TRP A 144 -23.45 10.08 29.33
N ARG A 145 -22.70 11.19 29.33
CA ARG A 145 -22.03 11.73 28.13
C ARG A 145 -20.53 11.49 28.25
N ARG A 146 -20.02 10.76 27.25
CA ARG A 146 -18.70 10.76 26.59
C ARG A 146 -17.64 11.71 27.16
N GLY A 147 -16.45 11.15 27.42
CA GLY A 147 -15.24 11.93 27.67
C GLY A 147 -13.98 11.10 27.51
N TRP A 148 -13.62 10.72 26.28
CA TRP A 148 -12.24 10.32 25.93
C TRP A 148 -11.86 11.10 24.68
N GLY A 149 -11.22 12.25 24.90
CA GLY A 149 -10.52 13.01 23.89
C GLY A 149 -9.03 12.72 24.01
N TYR A 150 -8.43 12.21 22.94
CA TYR A 150 -7.01 12.39 22.67
C TYR A 150 -6.92 13.05 21.31
N CYS A 151 -6.49 14.30 21.31
CA CYS A 151 -6.21 15.11 20.14
C CYS A 151 -4.78 15.62 20.32
N GLY A 152 -3.94 15.44 19.31
CA GLY A 152 -2.76 16.27 19.11
C GLY A 152 -1.42 15.55 19.22
N LEU A 153 -0.94 15.01 18.10
CA LEU A 153 0.45 15.24 17.72
C LEU A 153 0.51 15.40 16.19
N ARG A 154 0.60 16.66 15.77
CA ARG A 154 0.67 17.09 14.37
C ARG A 154 2.14 17.22 14.00
N LEU A 155 2.56 16.42 13.02
CA LEU A 155 3.82 16.51 12.31
C LEU A 155 3.81 17.79 11.45
N ALA A 156 4.88 18.58 11.51
CA ALA A 156 5.16 19.66 10.58
C ALA A 156 6.63 19.52 10.18
N ILE A 157 6.91 18.98 8.99
CA ILE A 157 8.11 19.21 8.16
C ILE A 157 7.77 18.66 6.76
N PHE A 158 7.40 19.53 5.82
CA PHE A 158 8.00 19.60 4.48
C PHE A 158 7.47 20.83 3.75
N GLY A 159 8.38 21.71 3.34
CA GLY A 159 8.09 22.93 2.61
C GLY A 159 9.32 23.41 1.87
N ARG A 160 9.26 23.22 0.55
CA ARG A 160 9.99 23.94 -0.52
C ARG A 160 11.38 23.45 -0.92
#